data_AF-A0A2N2XGK5-F1
#
_entry.id   AF-A0A2N2XGK5-F1
#
_cell.length_a   1.000
_cell.length_b   1.000
_cell.length_c   1.000
_cell.angle_alpha   90.00
_cell.angle_beta   90.00
_cell.angle_gamma   90.00
#
_symmetry.space_group_name_H-M   'P 1'
#
loop_
_entity.id
_entity.type
_entity.pdbx_description
1 polymer ?
#
loop_
_entity_poly.entity_id
_entity_poly.type
_entity_poly.pdbx_seq_one_letter_code
_entity_poly.pdbx_strand_id
1 'polypeptide(L)'
;QSRQLLFVSIALVTIQSLNYGKVQAQEMFGVVNSNFAGTSGLYINPSSMQNSRYWLDINILTLDLFADNNYAYLPREDFKLLDLLKKDFSLPTYGAYETPALNKSGWGDRSFYVSERLNLPSFMLVNYEQAYAIQIAYRTAASGRSVGNDITNFSFYGLNYKPQHNIEYSDDYSSFAALSWAEIGLSYSRQLKYERFTILHGGITVKRLLGMGGGYLKVDNLRYVVLNDSTVDIRNLTAEAAYSAPVDYTTNEYQGDPLFKGSGFALDLGITIIKTEKELRRFAHGDDFCEQEFQPYLYRLGISLLDVGWIKFGNNAQKHRLENVSYFWENLNFGNYNTLGDVMEDISTRFTGTSDGSLIDTTFSVGLPTALSAQFDY
;
A
#
# COMPACT_ATOMS: atom_id res chain seq x y z
N GLN A 1 -42.57 -23.63 15.53
CA GLN A 1 -42.88 -22.24 15.16
C GLN A 1 -41.56 -21.51 14.97
N SER A 2 -41.19 -21.28 13.72
CA SER A 2 -39.97 -20.57 13.33
C SER A 2 -40.10 -19.08 13.67
N ARG A 3 -39.11 -18.52 14.36
CA ARG A 3 -38.88 -17.08 14.42
C ARG A 3 -37.60 -16.79 13.65
N GLN A 4 -37.77 -16.33 12.41
CA GLN A 4 -36.70 -15.65 11.69
C GLN A 4 -36.54 -14.27 12.32
N LEU A 5 -35.34 -13.99 12.83
CA LEU A 5 -34.94 -12.66 13.29
C LEU A 5 -34.03 -12.07 12.21
N LEU A 6 -34.61 -11.16 11.43
CA LEU A 6 -33.91 -10.28 10.51
C LEU A 6 -33.24 -9.18 11.36
N PHE A 7 -31.92 -9.25 11.54
CA PHE A 7 -31.17 -8.17 12.17
C PHE A 7 -30.68 -7.19 11.09
N VAL A 8 -31.27 -5.99 11.10
CA VAL A 8 -30.75 -4.81 10.42
C VAL A 8 -29.69 -4.21 11.35
N SER A 9 -28.44 -4.16 10.90
CA SER A 9 -27.32 -3.61 11.67
C SER A 9 -27.52 -2.12 11.93
N ILE A 10 -27.70 -1.77 13.21
CA ILE A 10 -27.67 -0.40 13.72
C ILE A 10 -26.21 -0.05 14.02
N ALA A 11 -25.81 1.15 13.59
CA ALA A 11 -24.47 1.72 13.77
C ALA A 11 -23.95 1.59 15.22
N LEU A 12 -22.77 0.99 15.37
CA LEU A 12 -22.06 0.92 16.63
C LEU A 12 -21.17 2.16 16.78
N VAL A 13 -21.46 2.99 17.78
CA VAL A 13 -20.60 4.11 18.19
C VAL A 13 -19.63 3.60 19.26
N THR A 14 -18.36 3.48 18.91
CA THR A 14 -17.28 3.16 19.86
C THR A 14 -16.70 4.44 20.45
N ILE A 15 -16.80 4.57 21.78
CA ILE A 15 -16.15 5.62 22.56
C ILE A 15 -14.70 5.20 22.78
N GLN A 16 -13.75 5.85 22.09
CA GLN A 16 -12.33 5.72 22.40
C GLN A 16 -11.93 6.74 23.48
N SER A 17 -11.37 6.23 24.56
CA SER A 17 -10.76 7.00 25.64
C SER A 17 -9.45 7.65 25.18
N LEU A 18 -9.22 8.87 25.67
CA LEU A 18 -8.11 9.75 25.32
C LEU A 18 -6.73 9.08 25.50
N ASN A 19 -5.92 9.10 24.45
CA ASN A 19 -4.47 9.22 24.57
C ASN A 19 -3.93 10.18 23.51
N TYR A 20 -3.15 11.15 23.98
CA TYR A 20 -2.51 12.18 23.18
C TYR A 20 -1.41 11.59 22.27
N GLY A 21 -1.44 11.96 20.99
CA GLY A 21 -0.22 12.07 20.19
C GLY A 21 0.24 10.82 19.42
N LYS A 22 -0.51 10.46 18.38
CA LYS A 22 -0.05 10.08 17.02
C LYS A 22 -1.31 9.79 16.22
N VAL A 23 -1.56 10.58 15.17
CA VAL A 23 -2.62 10.26 14.22
C VAL A 23 -2.13 9.01 13.47
N GLN A 24 -2.59 7.84 13.88
CA GLN A 24 -2.48 6.64 13.04
C GLN A 24 -3.64 6.73 12.05
N ALA A 25 -3.32 6.86 10.76
CA ALA A 25 -4.31 6.58 9.72
C ALA A 25 -4.86 5.15 9.98
N GLN A 26 -6.17 4.97 9.81
CA GLN A 26 -6.81 3.69 10.08
C GLN A 26 -6.75 2.85 8.80
N GLU A 27 -5.90 1.82 8.78
CA GLU A 27 -6.14 0.63 7.95
C GLU A 27 -7.42 -0.06 8.49
N MET A 28 -8.04 -1.00 7.76
CA MET A 28 -9.26 -1.74 8.16
C MET A 28 -9.21 -2.52 9.51
N PHE A 29 -8.28 -2.21 10.42
CA PHE A 29 -8.03 -2.84 11.72
C PHE A 29 -9.29 -3.18 12.52
N GLY A 30 -10.36 -2.38 12.44
CA GLY A 30 -11.61 -2.68 13.15
C GLY A 30 -12.28 -3.98 12.69
N VAL A 31 -12.46 -4.16 11.38
CA VAL A 31 -13.22 -5.30 10.83
C VAL A 31 -12.33 -6.54 10.72
N VAL A 32 -11.07 -6.38 10.33
CA VAL A 32 -10.15 -7.51 10.05
C VAL A 32 -9.74 -8.30 11.29
N ASN A 33 -9.73 -7.67 12.48
CA ASN A 33 -9.39 -8.34 13.74
C ASN A 33 -10.58 -9.06 14.40
N SER A 34 -11.79 -8.84 13.91
CA SER A 34 -13.00 -9.42 14.48
C SER A 34 -13.05 -10.95 14.34
N ASN A 35 -13.68 -11.63 15.29
CA ASN A 35 -14.07 -13.05 15.13
C ASN A 35 -15.08 -13.29 14.01
N PHE A 36 -15.67 -12.21 13.49
CA PHE A 36 -16.60 -12.19 12.36
C PHE A 36 -15.95 -11.60 11.10
N ALA A 37 -14.63 -11.50 11.03
CA ALA A 37 -13.93 -10.90 9.89
C ALA A 37 -14.10 -11.71 8.59
N GLY A 38 -14.35 -13.02 8.68
CA GLY A 38 -14.51 -13.90 7.52
C GLY A 38 -13.31 -13.83 6.57
N THR A 39 -13.59 -13.63 5.29
CA THR A 39 -12.60 -13.41 4.21
C THR A 39 -11.69 -12.20 4.47
N SER A 40 -12.11 -11.21 5.25
CA SER A 40 -11.28 -10.04 5.57
C SER A 40 -10.16 -10.35 6.58
N GLY A 41 -10.32 -11.40 7.40
CA GLY A 41 -9.29 -11.81 8.37
C GLY A 41 -7.99 -12.29 7.70
N LEU A 42 -8.08 -12.79 6.47
CA LEU A 42 -6.92 -13.22 5.69
C LEU A 42 -5.97 -12.06 5.35
N TYR A 43 -6.45 -10.81 5.33
CA TYR A 43 -5.59 -9.65 5.03
C TYR A 43 -4.54 -9.42 6.09
N ILE A 44 -4.80 -9.87 7.32
CA ILE A 44 -3.86 -9.76 8.43
C ILE A 44 -3.22 -11.10 8.78
N ASN A 45 -3.91 -12.23 8.60
CA ASN A 45 -3.36 -13.55 8.95
C ASN A 45 -4.14 -14.68 8.26
N PRO A 46 -3.51 -15.49 7.37
CA PRO A 46 -4.22 -16.58 6.69
C PRO A 46 -4.71 -17.69 7.63
N SER A 47 -4.14 -17.84 8.82
CA SER A 47 -4.60 -18.83 9.81
C SER A 47 -5.90 -18.42 10.52
N SER A 48 -6.33 -17.16 10.39
CA SER A 48 -7.53 -16.63 11.04
C SER A 48 -8.82 -17.30 10.58
N MET A 49 -8.84 -17.91 9.39
CA MET A 49 -10.00 -18.62 8.84
C MET A 49 -10.54 -19.70 9.80
N GLN A 50 -9.64 -20.42 10.48
CA GLN A 50 -10.03 -21.48 11.43
C GLN A 50 -10.80 -20.95 12.65
N ASN A 51 -10.57 -19.69 13.01
CA ASN A 51 -11.21 -19.02 14.13
C ASN A 51 -12.41 -18.16 13.69
N SER A 52 -12.85 -18.30 12.44
CA SER A 52 -14.08 -17.67 11.97
C SER A 52 -15.30 -18.28 12.67
N ARG A 53 -16.29 -17.45 13.00
CA ARG A 53 -17.62 -17.91 13.43
C ARG A 53 -18.51 -18.38 12.27
N TYR A 54 -18.13 -18.05 11.04
CA TYR A 54 -18.87 -18.45 9.84
C TYR A 54 -18.18 -19.66 9.19
N TRP A 55 -18.98 -20.68 8.87
CA TRP A 55 -18.56 -21.81 8.05
C TRP A 55 -18.45 -21.41 6.57
N LEU A 56 -19.29 -20.48 6.12
CA LEU A 56 -19.25 -19.87 4.79
C LEU A 56 -19.29 -18.36 4.92
N ASP A 57 -18.33 -17.71 4.28
CA ASP A 57 -18.33 -16.26 4.09
C ASP A 57 -18.20 -15.94 2.60
N ILE A 58 -19.07 -15.05 2.13
CA ILE A 58 -19.06 -14.54 0.77
C ILE A 58 -18.99 -13.03 0.87
N ASN A 59 -17.82 -12.48 0.52
CA ASN A 59 -17.66 -11.06 0.39
C ASN A 59 -17.85 -10.68 -1.08
N ILE A 60 -18.77 -9.77 -1.37
CA ILE A 60 -19.10 -9.36 -2.74
C ILE A 60 -18.17 -8.24 -3.21
N LEU A 61 -17.94 -7.26 -2.34
CA LEU A 61 -17.18 -6.07 -2.64
C LEU A 61 -16.68 -5.44 -1.35
N THR A 62 -15.39 -5.09 -1.30
CA THR A 62 -14.82 -4.29 -0.22
C THR A 62 -13.89 -3.26 -0.80
N LEU A 63 -13.99 -2.02 -0.34
CA LEU A 63 -13.04 -0.97 -0.66
C LEU A 63 -12.31 -0.56 0.61
N ASP A 64 -10.99 -0.55 0.55
CA ASP A 64 -10.08 -0.01 1.54
C ASP A 64 -9.24 1.09 0.91
N LEU A 65 -9.17 2.22 1.61
CA LEU A 65 -8.41 3.39 1.20
C LEU A 65 -7.60 3.85 2.41
N PHE A 66 -6.30 3.96 2.22
CA PHE A 66 -5.38 4.35 3.26
C PHE A 66 -4.39 5.38 2.73
N ALA A 67 -4.13 6.41 3.52
CA ALA A 67 -3.10 7.40 3.25
C ALA A 67 -2.46 7.83 4.57
N ASP A 68 -1.14 7.79 4.63
CA ASP A 68 -0.34 8.26 5.74
C ASP A 68 0.87 9.05 5.22
N ASN A 69 1.22 10.10 5.95
CA ASN A 69 2.43 10.87 5.69
C ASN A 69 2.85 11.64 6.95
N ASN A 70 4.14 11.91 7.07
CA ASN A 70 4.70 12.64 8.22
C ASN A 70 4.99 14.13 7.95
N TYR A 71 4.49 14.68 6.83
CA TYR A 71 4.80 16.05 6.37
C TYR A 71 3.59 16.98 6.39
N ALA A 72 2.51 16.67 5.67
CA ALA A 72 1.33 17.50 5.53
C ALA A 72 0.10 16.91 6.24
N TYR A 73 -0.78 17.78 6.72
CA TYR A 73 -2.05 17.39 7.32
C TYR A 73 -3.16 18.41 7.01
N LEU A 74 -4.39 17.91 7.02
CA LEU A 74 -5.59 18.72 6.93
C LEU A 74 -6.27 18.79 8.30
N PRO A 75 -6.50 19.99 8.87
CA PRO A 75 -7.31 20.15 10.07
C PRO A 75 -8.71 19.58 9.88
N ARG A 76 -9.23 18.92 10.92
CA ARG A 76 -10.59 18.33 10.90
C ARG A 76 -11.70 19.37 10.75
N GLU A 77 -11.43 20.61 11.14
CA GLU A 77 -12.36 21.74 11.00
C GLU A 77 -12.54 22.15 9.53
N ASP A 78 -11.47 22.03 8.73
CA ASP A 78 -11.43 22.49 7.34
C ASP A 78 -11.69 21.38 6.33
N PHE A 79 -11.50 20.11 6.72
CA PHE A 79 -11.73 18.96 5.84
C PHE A 79 -12.37 17.77 6.57
N LYS A 80 -13.45 17.26 5.98
CA LYS A 80 -14.01 15.94 6.30
C LYS A 80 -14.01 15.10 5.04
N LEU A 81 -13.76 13.80 5.17
CA LEU A 81 -13.69 12.88 4.01
C LEU A 81 -14.95 12.92 3.13
N LEU A 82 -16.13 13.08 3.74
CA LEU A 82 -17.41 13.21 3.02
C LEU A 82 -17.54 14.50 2.21
N ASP A 83 -16.70 15.51 2.45
CA ASP A 83 -16.69 16.74 1.66
C ASP A 83 -16.24 16.47 0.22
N LEU A 84 -15.44 15.43 -0.04
CA LEU A 84 -15.07 14.99 -1.39
C LEU A 84 -16.27 14.57 -2.26
N LEU A 85 -17.41 14.23 -1.65
CA LEU A 85 -18.63 13.88 -2.37
C LEU A 85 -19.47 15.11 -2.76
N LYS A 86 -19.08 16.31 -2.30
CA LYS A 86 -19.76 17.55 -2.65
C LYS A 86 -19.28 18.02 -4.01
N LYS A 87 -20.23 18.35 -4.89
CA LYS A 87 -19.96 18.78 -6.26
C LYS A 87 -19.04 20.01 -6.36
N ASP A 88 -19.16 20.94 -5.41
CA ASP A 88 -18.42 22.21 -5.41
C ASP A 88 -17.33 22.24 -4.34
N PHE A 89 -16.83 21.08 -3.92
CA PHE A 89 -15.74 21.02 -2.96
C PHE A 89 -14.45 21.57 -3.57
N SER A 90 -13.84 22.53 -2.88
CA SER A 90 -12.49 22.99 -3.14
C SER A 90 -11.64 22.69 -1.92
N LEU A 91 -10.39 22.32 -2.15
CA LEU A 91 -9.44 22.14 -1.06
C LEU A 91 -9.20 23.48 -0.36
N PRO A 92 -9.12 23.49 0.98
CA PRO A 92 -8.77 24.70 1.71
C PRO A 92 -7.35 25.15 1.33
N THR A 93 -7.14 26.46 1.25
CA THR A 93 -5.83 27.06 0.95
C THR A 93 -5.26 27.72 2.20
N TYR A 94 -3.95 27.54 2.42
CA TYR A 94 -3.26 28.05 3.60
C TYR A 94 -2.01 28.85 3.24
N GLY A 95 -1.75 29.88 4.06
CA GLY A 95 -0.52 30.66 4.02
C GLY A 95 -0.33 31.50 2.76
N ALA A 96 0.84 32.13 2.65
CA ALA A 96 1.19 33.03 1.55
C ALA A 96 1.48 32.30 0.22
N TYR A 97 1.63 30.97 0.26
CA TYR A 97 1.89 30.12 -0.90
C TYR A 97 0.65 29.32 -1.36
N GLU A 98 -0.53 29.62 -0.79
CA GLU A 98 -1.83 29.01 -1.16
C GLU A 98 -1.81 27.47 -1.17
N THR A 99 -1.15 26.86 -0.18
CA THR A 99 -0.96 25.40 -0.16
C THR A 99 -2.25 24.69 0.21
N PRO A 100 -2.53 23.49 -0.34
CA PRO A 100 -3.79 22.77 -0.12
C PRO A 100 -3.88 22.10 1.26
N ALA A 101 -2.83 22.17 2.07
CA ALA A 101 -2.73 21.60 3.40
C ALA A 101 -1.81 22.43 4.29
N LEU A 102 -1.80 22.14 5.58
CA LEU A 102 -0.78 22.63 6.51
C LEU A 102 0.39 21.64 6.54
N ASN A 103 1.61 22.13 6.75
CA ASN A 103 2.78 21.28 6.94
C ASN A 103 3.19 21.20 8.41
N LYS A 104 3.85 20.10 8.77
CA LYS A 104 4.51 19.90 10.06
C LYS A 104 5.97 20.30 9.91
N SER A 105 6.29 21.49 10.40
CA SER A 105 7.68 21.89 10.60
C SER A 105 8.38 20.88 11.49
N GLY A 106 9.54 20.38 11.06
CA GLY A 106 10.28 19.37 11.80
C GLY A 106 11.59 19.05 11.10
N TRP A 107 12.52 18.47 11.84
CA TRP A 107 13.79 17.99 11.31
C TRP A 107 13.67 16.49 10.99
N GLY A 108 14.37 16.06 9.94
CA GLY A 108 14.42 14.66 9.53
C GLY A 108 13.59 14.33 8.28
N ASP A 109 13.80 13.11 7.82
CA ASP A 109 13.28 12.63 6.55
C ASP A 109 11.77 12.51 6.53
N ARG A 110 11.24 12.66 5.32
CA ARG A 110 9.82 12.59 5.02
C ARG A 110 9.49 11.26 4.38
N SER A 111 8.31 10.79 4.70
CA SER A 111 7.76 9.55 4.19
C SER A 111 6.28 9.68 3.98
N PHE A 112 5.79 9.00 2.95
CA PHE A 112 4.37 8.82 2.71
C PHE A 112 4.09 7.39 2.29
N TYR A 113 2.86 6.95 2.53
CA TYR A 113 2.34 5.69 2.07
C TYR A 113 0.87 5.89 1.73
N VAL A 114 0.48 5.49 0.53
CA VAL A 114 -0.91 5.49 0.06
C VAL A 114 -1.20 4.09 -0.45
N SER A 115 -2.34 3.54 -0.07
CA SER A 115 -2.82 2.28 -0.60
C SER A 115 -4.31 2.28 -0.84
N GLU A 116 -4.69 1.58 -1.89
CA GLU A 116 -6.05 1.24 -2.27
C GLU A 116 -6.12 -0.27 -2.39
N ARG A 117 -7.17 -0.86 -1.84
CA ARG A 117 -7.52 -2.26 -2.08
C ARG A 117 -9.00 -2.38 -2.37
N LEU A 118 -9.33 -2.84 -3.57
CA LEU A 118 -10.65 -3.23 -3.99
C LEU A 118 -10.73 -4.75 -4.03
N ASN A 119 -11.39 -5.35 -3.04
CA ASN A 119 -11.69 -6.77 -3.06
C ASN A 119 -12.95 -7.01 -3.90
N LEU A 120 -12.81 -7.90 -4.87
CA LEU A 120 -13.89 -8.43 -5.70
C LEU A 120 -14.47 -9.68 -5.01
N PRO A 121 -15.46 -10.37 -5.62
CA PRO A 121 -16.08 -11.53 -4.98
C PRO A 121 -15.05 -12.55 -4.47
N SER A 122 -15.08 -12.78 -3.16
CA SER A 122 -14.20 -13.70 -2.45
C SER A 122 -15.02 -14.64 -1.58
N PHE A 123 -14.53 -15.87 -1.46
CA PHE A 123 -15.24 -16.97 -0.81
C PHE A 123 -14.32 -17.60 0.22
N MET A 124 -14.87 -17.91 1.39
CA MET A 124 -14.21 -18.70 2.41
C MET A 124 -15.15 -19.82 2.86
N LEU A 125 -14.61 -21.03 2.96
CA LEU A 125 -15.29 -22.21 3.47
C LEU A 125 -14.44 -22.81 4.59
N VAL A 126 -15.03 -23.01 5.76
CA VAL A 126 -14.41 -23.59 6.95
C VAL A 126 -15.12 -24.89 7.27
N ASN A 127 -14.35 -25.91 7.62
CA ASN A 127 -14.81 -27.23 7.97
C ASN A 127 -13.93 -27.80 9.10
N TYR A 128 -14.41 -27.79 10.35
CA TYR A 128 -13.76 -28.30 11.58
C TYR A 128 -12.24 -28.10 11.66
N GLU A 129 -11.45 -28.93 10.99
CA GLU A 129 -9.98 -28.87 11.00
C GLU A 129 -9.36 -28.06 9.85
N GLN A 130 -10.10 -27.73 8.79
CA GLN A 130 -9.59 -27.21 7.52
C GLN A 130 -10.41 -26.04 7.02
N ALA A 131 -9.77 -25.05 6.41
CA ALA A 131 -10.45 -23.95 5.77
C ALA A 131 -9.75 -23.56 4.48
N TYR A 132 -10.57 -23.14 3.52
CA TYR A 132 -10.20 -22.80 2.16
C TYR A 132 -10.76 -21.43 1.84
N ALA A 133 -9.99 -20.62 1.10
CA ALA A 133 -10.53 -19.39 0.56
C ALA A 133 -9.94 -19.04 -0.80
N ILE A 134 -10.75 -18.34 -1.59
CA ILE A 134 -10.35 -17.72 -2.86
C ILE A 134 -10.60 -16.23 -2.74
N GLN A 135 -9.60 -15.44 -3.08
CA GLN A 135 -9.68 -13.98 -3.06
C GLN A 135 -9.28 -13.41 -4.41
N ILE A 136 -10.04 -12.43 -4.88
CA ILE A 136 -9.70 -11.64 -6.05
C ILE A 136 -9.67 -10.20 -5.58
N ALA A 137 -8.57 -9.50 -5.84
CA ALA A 137 -8.47 -8.10 -5.49
C ALA A 137 -7.72 -7.29 -6.54
N TYR A 138 -8.03 -6.02 -6.62
CA TYR A 138 -7.25 -5.00 -7.28
C TYR A 138 -6.60 -4.14 -6.19
N ARG A 139 -5.32 -3.83 -6.34
CA ARG A 139 -4.55 -3.06 -5.37
C ARG A 139 -3.71 -2.04 -6.09
N THR A 140 -3.63 -0.87 -5.47
CA THR A 140 -2.65 0.17 -5.83
C THR A 140 -1.94 0.59 -4.56
N ALA A 141 -0.62 0.70 -4.61
CA ALA A 141 0.17 1.18 -3.48
C ALA A 141 1.27 2.10 -3.99
N ALA A 142 1.48 3.21 -3.30
CA ALA A 142 2.58 4.14 -3.54
C ALA A 142 3.24 4.51 -2.21
N SER A 143 4.57 4.61 -2.20
CA SER A 143 5.32 4.96 -1.00
C SER A 143 6.57 5.75 -1.34
N GLY A 144 6.87 6.73 -0.50
CA GLY A 144 8.14 7.44 -0.48
C GLY A 144 8.81 7.29 0.88
N ARG A 145 10.13 7.04 0.91
CA ARG A 145 10.92 6.89 2.14
C ARG A 145 12.22 7.64 2.04
N SER A 146 12.67 8.14 3.19
CA SER A 146 13.91 8.89 3.37
C SER A 146 14.01 10.13 2.48
N VAL A 147 12.88 10.80 2.22
CA VAL A 147 12.87 11.99 1.36
C VAL A 147 13.36 13.20 2.16
N GLY A 148 14.40 13.88 1.70
CA GLY A 148 14.85 15.13 2.30
C GLY A 148 13.71 16.11 2.56
N ASN A 149 13.72 16.77 3.71
CA ASN A 149 12.75 17.81 4.04
C ASN A 149 12.76 18.93 3.01
N ASP A 150 13.94 19.23 2.49
CA ASP A 150 14.17 20.23 1.46
C ASP A 150 13.48 19.88 0.14
N ILE A 151 13.66 18.66 -0.37
CA ILE A 151 12.95 18.14 -1.55
C ILE A 151 11.44 18.18 -1.32
N THR A 152 10.99 17.80 -0.12
CA THR A 152 9.57 17.79 0.21
C THR A 152 8.97 19.19 0.21
N ASN A 153 9.68 20.18 0.76
CA ASN A 153 9.25 21.57 0.73
C ASN A 153 9.20 22.13 -0.70
N PHE A 154 10.20 21.86 -1.54
CA PHE A 154 10.14 22.25 -2.95
C PHE A 154 9.00 21.57 -3.70
N SER A 155 8.68 20.32 -3.35
CA SER A 155 7.52 19.61 -3.91
C SER A 155 6.18 20.21 -3.43
N PHE A 156 6.15 20.78 -2.23
CA PHE A 156 4.93 21.30 -1.60
C PHE A 156 4.65 22.78 -1.90
N TYR A 157 5.68 23.62 -1.83
CA TYR A 157 5.61 25.06 -2.08
C TYR A 157 5.96 25.42 -3.53
N GLY A 158 6.62 24.52 -4.26
CA GLY A 158 7.18 24.80 -5.58
C GLY A 158 8.60 25.37 -5.51
N LEU A 159 9.24 25.47 -6.67
CA LEU A 159 10.58 26.06 -6.80
C LEU A 159 10.61 27.56 -6.49
N ASN A 160 9.47 28.24 -6.31
CA ASN A 160 9.42 29.65 -5.92
C ASN A 160 9.64 29.88 -4.41
N TYR A 161 9.86 28.83 -3.62
CA TYR A 161 10.07 28.92 -2.18
C TYR A 161 11.44 29.52 -1.83
N LYS A 162 11.49 30.85 -1.85
CA LYS A 162 12.69 31.68 -1.62
C LYS A 162 13.51 31.32 -0.39
N PRO A 163 12.92 30.93 0.76
CA PRO A 163 13.73 30.58 1.95
C PRO A 163 14.72 29.44 1.72
N GLN A 164 14.54 28.63 0.66
CA GLN A 164 15.42 27.52 0.33
C GLN A 164 16.35 27.78 -0.86
N HIS A 165 16.33 28.97 -1.46
CA HIS A 165 17.20 29.31 -2.59
C HIS A 165 18.63 29.57 -2.17
N ASN A 166 19.57 29.28 -3.07
CA ASN A 166 21.01 29.50 -2.91
C ASN A 166 21.62 28.78 -1.69
N ILE A 167 21.02 27.65 -1.30
CA ILE A 167 21.52 26.74 -0.29
C ILE A 167 21.87 25.42 -0.98
N GLU A 168 23.03 24.87 -0.65
CA GLU A 168 23.43 23.55 -1.12
C GLU A 168 22.83 22.47 -0.24
N TYR A 169 22.12 21.55 -0.87
CA TYR A 169 21.52 20.38 -0.24
C TYR A 169 22.26 19.12 -0.68
N SER A 170 22.27 18.13 0.20
CA SER A 170 22.79 16.80 -0.04
C SER A 170 21.79 15.80 0.53
N ASP A 171 21.32 14.89 -0.31
CA ASP A 171 20.47 13.76 0.07
C ASP A 171 21.22 12.47 -0.26
N ASP A 172 21.44 11.65 0.77
CA ASP A 172 22.22 10.42 0.68
C ASP A 172 21.38 9.23 0.20
N TYR A 173 20.06 9.26 0.41
CA TYR A 173 19.19 8.17 -0.02
C TYR A 173 17.72 8.56 0.02
N SER A 174 17.09 8.57 -1.14
CA SER A 174 15.64 8.72 -1.29
C SER A 174 15.06 7.59 -2.14
N SER A 175 13.90 7.07 -1.77
CA SER A 175 13.23 6.03 -2.54
C SER A 175 11.73 6.29 -2.68
N PHE A 176 11.23 6.07 -3.90
CA PHE A 176 9.83 6.12 -4.25
C PHE A 176 9.48 4.85 -5.00
N ALA A 177 8.31 4.30 -4.74
CA ALA A 177 7.79 3.16 -5.48
C ALA A 177 6.27 3.30 -5.61
N ALA A 178 5.74 2.93 -6.77
CA ALA A 178 4.32 2.82 -7.01
C ALA A 178 4.04 1.53 -7.77
N LEU A 179 2.93 0.87 -7.44
CA LEU A 179 2.54 -0.40 -8.05
C LEU A 179 1.02 -0.49 -8.10
N SER A 180 0.49 -0.94 -9.23
CA SER A 180 -0.93 -1.24 -9.43
C SER A 180 -1.06 -2.63 -10.04
N TRP A 181 -1.81 -3.52 -9.38
CA TRP A 181 -1.90 -4.92 -9.75
C TRP A 181 -3.24 -5.54 -9.38
N ALA A 182 -3.62 -6.57 -10.13
CA ALA A 182 -4.64 -7.52 -9.70
C ALA A 182 -3.97 -8.74 -9.04
N GLU A 183 -4.62 -9.30 -8.02
CA GLU A 183 -4.18 -10.51 -7.33
C GLU A 183 -5.30 -11.55 -7.28
N ILE A 184 -4.93 -12.81 -7.52
CA ILE A 184 -5.79 -13.98 -7.28
C ILE A 184 -5.10 -14.82 -6.20
N GLY A 185 -5.69 -14.86 -5.01
CA GLY A 185 -5.18 -15.57 -3.84
C GLY A 185 -5.94 -16.87 -3.60
N LEU A 186 -5.21 -17.96 -3.39
CA LEU A 186 -5.73 -19.22 -2.88
C LEU A 186 -5.17 -19.45 -1.49
N SER A 187 -6.05 -19.66 -0.52
CA SER A 187 -5.69 -19.78 0.88
C SER A 187 -6.13 -21.12 1.44
N TYR A 188 -5.27 -21.68 2.29
CA TYR A 188 -5.54 -22.88 3.04
C TYR A 188 -5.09 -22.68 4.49
N SER A 189 -5.90 -23.12 5.44
CA SER A 189 -5.50 -23.17 6.84
C SER A 189 -5.96 -24.46 7.50
N ARG A 190 -5.23 -24.86 8.52
CA ARG A 190 -5.49 -26.08 9.26
C ARG A 190 -5.31 -25.88 10.76
N GLN A 191 -6.16 -26.54 11.54
CA GLN A 191 -5.91 -26.79 12.95
C GLN A 191 -4.78 -27.81 13.13
N LEU A 192 -3.65 -27.35 13.69
CA LEU A 192 -2.45 -28.15 13.92
C LEU A 192 -2.47 -28.82 15.30
N LYS A 193 -3.10 -28.17 16.29
CA LYS A 193 -3.23 -28.70 17.65
C LYS A 193 -4.58 -28.32 18.23
N TYR A 194 -5.20 -29.27 18.94
CA TYR A 194 -6.45 -29.07 19.66
C TYR A 194 -6.45 -29.92 20.93
N GLU A 195 -5.86 -29.39 21.99
CA GLU A 195 -5.61 -30.18 23.20
C GLU A 195 -5.74 -29.33 24.46
N ARG A 196 -6.39 -29.91 25.47
CA ARG A 196 -6.56 -29.33 26.81
C ARG A 196 -7.17 -27.93 26.74
N PHE A 197 -6.37 -26.87 26.84
CA PHE A 197 -6.85 -25.49 26.83
C PHE A 197 -6.23 -24.67 25.69
N THR A 198 -5.69 -25.33 24.67
CA THR A 198 -4.89 -24.68 23.64
C THR A 198 -5.22 -25.19 22.25
N ILE A 199 -5.44 -24.24 21.35
CA ILE A 199 -5.63 -24.47 19.93
C ILE A 199 -4.48 -23.78 19.18
N LEU A 200 -3.95 -24.47 18.17
CA LEU A 200 -2.95 -23.93 17.25
C LEU A 200 -3.47 -24.07 15.82
N HIS A 201 -3.48 -22.97 15.08
CA HIS A 201 -3.81 -22.92 13.67
C HIS A 201 -2.61 -22.46 12.85
N GLY A 202 -2.45 -23.03 11.67
CA GLY A 202 -1.50 -22.57 10.65
C GLY A 202 -2.23 -22.27 9.35
N GLY A 203 -1.77 -21.28 8.62
CA GLY A 203 -2.37 -20.85 7.36
C GLY A 203 -1.32 -20.39 6.35
N ILE A 204 -1.65 -20.57 5.08
CA ILE A 204 -0.86 -20.17 3.94
C ILE A 204 -1.77 -19.60 2.85
N THR A 205 -1.31 -18.55 2.18
CA THR A 205 -1.94 -18.02 0.97
C THR A 205 -0.91 -17.93 -0.14
N VAL A 206 -1.25 -18.44 -1.32
CA VAL A 206 -0.46 -18.28 -2.54
C VAL A 206 -1.20 -17.34 -3.46
N LYS A 207 -0.52 -16.30 -3.94
CA LYS A 207 -1.12 -15.27 -4.81
C LYS A 207 -0.46 -15.28 -6.17
N ARG A 208 -1.27 -15.28 -7.23
CA ARG A 208 -0.84 -14.90 -8.58
C ARG A 208 -1.02 -13.40 -8.74
N LEU A 209 0.03 -12.70 -9.15
CA LEU A 209 0.04 -11.26 -9.32
C LEU A 209 0.05 -10.90 -10.81
N LEU A 210 -0.80 -9.96 -11.20
CA LEU A 210 -0.92 -9.42 -12.55
C LEU A 210 -0.71 -7.91 -12.48
N GLY A 211 0.51 -7.46 -12.78
CA GLY A 211 0.88 -6.05 -12.69
C GLY A 211 0.35 -5.27 -13.88
N MET A 212 -0.50 -4.27 -13.63
CA MET A 212 -1.02 -3.37 -14.66
C MET A 212 -0.01 -2.28 -14.96
N GLY A 213 0.59 -1.72 -13.92
CA GLY A 213 1.67 -0.76 -14.03
C GLY A 213 2.39 -0.57 -12.70
N GLY A 214 3.56 0.02 -12.77
CA GLY A 214 4.35 0.32 -11.59
C GLY A 214 5.71 0.87 -11.96
N GLY A 215 6.42 1.30 -10.94
CA GLY A 215 7.74 1.87 -11.09
C GLY A 215 8.36 2.20 -9.75
N TYR A 216 9.64 2.53 -9.81
CA TYR A 216 10.35 3.08 -8.67
C TYR A 216 11.34 4.13 -9.14
N LEU A 217 11.71 5.00 -8.21
CA LEU A 217 12.82 5.91 -8.30
C LEU A 217 13.65 5.72 -7.03
N LYS A 218 14.94 5.45 -7.21
CA LYS A 218 15.94 5.42 -6.14
C LYS A 218 16.97 6.47 -6.46
N VAL A 219 17.29 7.29 -5.47
CA VAL A 219 18.32 8.32 -5.55
C VAL A 219 19.31 7.99 -4.45
N ASP A 220 20.50 7.54 -4.83
CA ASP A 220 21.56 7.11 -3.90
C ASP A 220 22.55 8.24 -3.57
N ASN A 221 22.51 9.33 -4.34
CA ASN A 221 23.25 10.56 -4.05
C ASN A 221 22.63 11.70 -4.85
N LEU A 222 22.25 12.78 -4.19
CA LEU A 222 21.82 13.99 -4.85
C LEU A 222 22.43 15.20 -4.13
N ARG A 223 23.24 15.96 -4.87
CA ARG A 223 23.76 17.26 -4.43
C ARG A 223 23.29 18.33 -5.40
N TYR A 224 22.59 19.34 -4.88
CA TYR A 224 21.98 20.34 -5.72
C TYR A 224 21.82 21.71 -5.03
N VAL A 225 21.64 22.75 -5.84
CA VAL A 225 21.26 24.10 -5.42
C VAL A 225 20.11 24.58 -6.28
N VAL A 226 19.03 25.06 -5.67
CA VAL A 226 17.98 25.80 -6.39
C VAL A 226 18.32 27.28 -6.34
N LEU A 227 18.53 27.91 -7.49
CA LEU A 227 18.94 29.32 -7.57
C LEU A 227 17.74 30.27 -7.63
N ASN A 228 16.67 29.84 -8.30
CA ASN A 228 15.42 30.58 -8.45
C ASN A 228 14.26 29.62 -8.78
N ASP A 229 13.12 30.15 -9.22
CA ASP A 229 11.90 29.40 -9.56
C ASP A 229 11.99 28.52 -10.81
N SER A 230 13.08 28.61 -11.58
CA SER A 230 13.25 27.92 -12.86
C SER A 230 14.69 27.43 -13.11
N THR A 231 15.59 27.54 -12.12
CA THR A 231 17.00 27.19 -12.27
C THR A 231 17.49 26.30 -11.13
N VAL A 232 18.01 25.12 -11.50
CA VAL A 232 18.54 24.13 -10.57
C VAL A 232 19.93 23.70 -11.02
N ASP A 233 20.93 23.85 -10.15
CA ASP A 233 22.30 23.36 -10.34
C ASP A 233 22.42 21.98 -9.69
N ILE A 234 22.41 20.91 -10.50
CA ILE A 234 22.61 19.54 -10.04
C ILE A 234 24.11 19.24 -10.11
N ARG A 235 24.76 19.21 -8.95
CA ARG A 235 26.21 19.04 -8.82
C ARG A 235 26.63 17.59 -8.84
N ASN A 236 25.78 16.71 -8.32
CA ASN A 236 25.99 15.27 -8.40
C ASN A 236 24.64 14.56 -8.29
N LEU A 237 24.42 13.56 -9.13
CA LEU A 237 23.25 12.70 -9.11
C LEU A 237 23.67 11.27 -9.42
N THR A 238 23.31 10.35 -8.53
CA THR A 238 23.29 8.91 -8.80
C THR A 238 21.88 8.41 -8.51
N ALA A 239 21.20 7.93 -9.55
CA ALA A 239 19.81 7.52 -9.46
C ALA A 239 19.48 6.38 -10.41
N GLU A 240 18.51 5.57 -10.01
CA GLU A 240 17.92 4.50 -10.79
C GLU A 240 16.40 4.67 -10.82
N ALA A 241 15.83 4.76 -12.01
CA ALA A 241 14.40 4.87 -12.22
C ALA A 241 13.93 3.70 -13.10
N ALA A 242 12.79 3.13 -12.80
CA ALA A 242 12.16 2.15 -13.68
C ALA A 242 10.66 2.34 -13.69
N TYR A 243 10.03 2.14 -14.83
CA TYR A 243 8.59 2.28 -14.97
C TYR A 243 8.03 1.40 -16.08
N SER A 244 6.77 1.00 -15.89
CA SER A 244 5.97 0.27 -16.84
C SER A 244 4.50 0.63 -16.63
N ALA A 245 3.80 1.05 -17.68
CA ALA A 245 2.40 1.41 -17.62
C ALA A 245 1.68 1.04 -18.93
N PRO A 246 0.34 0.89 -18.91
CA PRO A 246 -0.45 0.62 -20.10
C PRO A 246 -0.74 1.91 -20.87
N VAL A 247 0.30 2.67 -21.20
CA VAL A 247 0.23 3.90 -21.99
C VAL A 247 1.37 3.96 -23.00
N ASP A 248 1.13 4.60 -24.12
CA ASP A 248 2.17 4.99 -25.05
C ASP A 248 3.00 6.13 -24.43
N TYR A 249 4.31 5.98 -24.29
CA TYR A 249 5.14 7.02 -23.67
C TYR A 249 5.37 8.24 -24.57
N THR A 250 5.02 8.17 -25.86
CA THR A 250 5.19 9.26 -26.82
C THR A 250 3.89 10.04 -27.07
N THR A 251 2.73 9.43 -26.84
CA THR A 251 1.41 10.08 -27.03
C THR A 251 0.58 10.18 -25.76
N ASN A 252 0.97 9.50 -24.66
CA ASN A 252 0.18 9.25 -23.45
C ASN A 252 -1.16 8.54 -23.69
N GLU A 253 -1.40 8.00 -24.89
CA GLU A 253 -2.62 7.26 -25.16
C GLU A 253 -2.62 5.93 -24.41
N TYR A 254 -3.77 5.54 -23.88
CA TYR A 254 -3.92 4.26 -23.19
C TYR A 254 -3.69 3.08 -24.16
N GLN A 255 -2.73 2.22 -23.83
CA GLN A 255 -2.39 1.00 -24.55
C GLN A 255 -2.78 -0.23 -23.74
N GLY A 256 -4.05 -0.62 -23.91
CA GLY A 256 -4.67 -1.73 -23.19
C GLY A 256 -4.27 -3.14 -23.62
N ASP A 257 -3.44 -3.31 -24.66
CA ASP A 257 -2.95 -4.61 -25.10
C ASP A 257 -1.42 -4.71 -24.98
N PRO A 258 -0.87 -5.59 -24.11
CA PRO A 258 -1.58 -6.32 -23.06
C PRO A 258 -1.95 -5.40 -21.88
N LEU A 259 -3.09 -5.63 -21.23
CA LEU A 259 -3.51 -4.85 -20.04
C LEU A 259 -2.50 -4.98 -18.89
N PHE A 260 -1.99 -6.19 -18.70
CA PHE A 260 -1.01 -6.51 -17.67
C PHE A 260 0.40 -6.46 -18.26
N LYS A 261 1.21 -5.55 -17.75
CA LYS A 261 2.59 -5.33 -18.20
C LYS A 261 3.62 -6.16 -17.42
N GLY A 262 3.21 -6.73 -16.29
CA GLY A 262 4.04 -7.59 -15.46
C GLY A 262 3.28 -8.75 -14.84
N SER A 263 4.01 -9.73 -14.33
CA SER A 263 3.44 -10.83 -13.55
C SER A 263 4.37 -11.29 -12.44
N GLY A 264 3.81 -11.95 -11.44
CA GLY A 264 4.56 -12.39 -10.28
C GLY A 264 3.79 -13.35 -9.40
N PHE A 265 4.39 -13.68 -8.26
CA PHE A 265 3.77 -14.47 -7.21
C PHE A 265 4.07 -13.86 -5.85
N ALA A 266 3.19 -14.11 -4.89
CA ALA A 266 3.43 -13.80 -3.49
C ALA A 266 2.92 -14.90 -2.56
N LEU A 267 3.45 -14.89 -1.35
CA LEU A 267 3.15 -15.83 -0.30
C LEU A 267 2.77 -15.08 0.98
N ASP A 268 1.71 -15.54 1.63
CA ASP A 268 1.41 -15.19 3.02
C ASP A 268 1.51 -16.44 3.89
N LEU A 269 2.05 -16.27 5.09
CA LEU A 269 2.18 -17.32 6.10
C LEU A 269 1.65 -16.80 7.44
N GLY A 270 0.93 -17.63 8.17
CA GLY A 270 0.33 -17.22 9.43
C GLY A 270 0.18 -18.36 10.42
N ILE A 271 0.33 -18.03 11.69
CA ILE A 271 0.06 -18.91 12.82
C ILE A 271 -0.81 -18.16 13.83
N THR A 272 -1.74 -18.88 14.44
CA THR A 272 -2.59 -18.37 15.53
C THR A 272 -2.60 -19.37 16.68
N ILE A 273 -2.37 -18.88 17.90
CA ILE A 273 -2.45 -19.61 19.16
C ILE A 273 -3.63 -19.06 19.95
N ILE A 274 -4.52 -19.94 20.39
CA ILE A 274 -5.69 -19.59 21.20
C ILE A 274 -5.62 -20.33 22.52
N LYS A 275 -5.87 -19.62 23.62
CA LYS A 275 -6.05 -20.18 24.95
C LYS A 275 -7.53 -20.19 25.29
N THR A 276 -8.13 -21.37 25.46
CA THR A 276 -9.58 -21.48 25.74
C THR A 276 -9.90 -21.30 27.21
N GLU A 277 -11.12 -20.84 27.50
CA GLU A 277 -11.64 -20.71 28.88
C GLU A 277 -11.87 -22.08 29.54
N LYS A 278 -12.32 -23.05 28.76
CA LYS A 278 -12.68 -24.40 29.20
C LYS A 278 -11.79 -25.42 28.52
N GLU A 279 -11.67 -26.57 29.17
CA GLU A 279 -10.97 -27.70 28.59
C GLU A 279 -11.72 -28.18 27.35
N LEU A 280 -11.01 -28.20 26.23
CA LEU A 280 -11.40 -28.72 24.94
C LEU A 280 -11.78 -30.18 25.10
N ARG A 281 -13.06 -30.47 24.88
CA ARG A 281 -13.54 -31.85 24.73
C ARG A 281 -13.21 -32.29 23.31
N ARG A 282 -12.91 -33.58 23.13
CA ARG A 282 -12.73 -34.13 21.77
C ARG A 282 -13.98 -33.83 20.96
N PHE A 283 -13.80 -33.20 19.79
CA PHE A 283 -14.87 -33.01 18.82
C PHE A 283 -15.53 -34.36 18.55
N ALA A 284 -16.85 -34.46 18.74
CA ALA A 284 -17.61 -35.41 17.98
C ALA A 284 -17.52 -34.91 16.53
N HIS A 285 -16.78 -35.60 15.68
CA HIS A 285 -16.65 -35.21 14.28
C HIS A 285 -18.04 -35.31 13.66
N GLY A 286 -18.73 -34.18 13.50
CA GLY A 286 -19.88 -34.09 12.62
C GLY A 286 -19.36 -33.97 11.19
N ASP A 287 -19.92 -34.70 10.24
CA ASP A 287 -19.52 -34.61 8.83
C ASP A 287 -20.20 -33.42 8.10
N ASP A 288 -20.93 -32.58 8.83
CA ASP A 288 -21.77 -31.54 8.25
C ASP A 288 -20.98 -30.25 7.97
N PHE A 289 -20.84 -29.92 6.69
CA PHE A 289 -20.20 -28.71 6.15
C PHE A 289 -20.89 -27.38 6.51
N CYS A 290 -21.85 -27.37 7.44
CA CYS A 290 -22.76 -26.24 7.69
C CYS A 290 -22.74 -25.73 9.13
N GLU A 291 -21.85 -26.25 9.97
CA GLU A 291 -21.68 -25.81 11.35
C GLU A 291 -20.20 -25.60 11.66
N GLN A 292 -19.89 -24.46 12.29
CA GLN A 292 -18.55 -24.18 12.81
C GLN A 292 -18.67 -23.88 14.30
N GLU A 293 -18.12 -24.77 15.12
CA GLU A 293 -18.12 -24.58 16.57
C GLU A 293 -17.06 -23.55 16.96
N PHE A 294 -17.50 -22.40 17.47
CA PHE A 294 -16.60 -21.37 17.97
C PHE A 294 -16.27 -21.61 19.44
N GLN A 295 -14.99 -21.75 19.76
CA GLN A 295 -14.52 -21.97 21.14
C GLN A 295 -14.25 -20.63 21.85
N PRO A 296 -14.94 -20.33 22.98
CA PRO A 296 -14.62 -19.18 23.81
C PRO A 296 -13.17 -19.21 24.30
N TYR A 297 -12.50 -18.07 24.28
CA TYR A 297 -11.09 -17.94 24.62
C TYR A 297 -10.80 -16.86 25.64
N LEU A 298 -9.76 -17.09 26.43
CA LEU A 298 -9.16 -16.11 27.34
C LEU A 298 -8.25 -15.14 26.60
N TYR A 299 -7.53 -15.64 25.59
CA TYR A 299 -6.75 -14.80 24.69
C TYR A 299 -6.42 -15.53 23.39
N ARG A 300 -6.10 -14.73 22.37
CA ARG A 300 -5.66 -15.15 21.05
C ARG A 300 -4.43 -14.34 20.64
N LEU A 301 -3.41 -15.03 20.15
CA LEU A 301 -2.15 -14.48 19.65
C LEU A 301 -1.95 -14.93 18.21
N GLY A 302 -1.76 -13.99 17.29
CA GLY A 302 -1.49 -14.27 15.88
C GLY A 302 -0.19 -13.62 15.43
N ILE A 303 0.58 -14.33 14.61
CA ILE A 303 1.75 -13.78 13.91
C ILE A 303 1.67 -14.23 12.46
N SER A 304 1.95 -13.32 11.54
CA SER A 304 1.91 -13.56 10.11
C SER A 304 2.94 -12.73 9.36
N LEU A 305 3.41 -13.30 8.26
CA LEU A 305 4.24 -12.65 7.26
C LEU A 305 3.43 -12.58 5.97
N LEU A 306 3.19 -11.38 5.47
CA LEU A 306 2.23 -11.08 4.41
C LEU A 306 2.95 -10.49 3.21
N ASP A 307 2.42 -10.74 2.01
CA ASP A 307 2.84 -10.15 0.75
C ASP A 307 4.34 -10.33 0.48
N VAL A 308 4.89 -11.52 0.76
CA VAL A 308 6.27 -11.86 0.40
C VAL A 308 6.29 -12.22 -1.08
N GLY A 309 6.72 -11.29 -1.92
CA GLY A 309 6.74 -11.50 -3.35
C GLY A 309 7.14 -10.26 -4.13
N TRP A 310 7.11 -10.40 -5.46
CA TRP A 310 7.43 -9.32 -6.38
C TRP A 310 6.70 -9.52 -7.69
N ILE A 311 6.57 -8.42 -8.45
CA ILE A 311 6.08 -8.41 -9.83
C ILE A 311 7.25 -8.07 -10.73
N LYS A 312 7.48 -8.90 -11.76
CA LYS A 312 8.44 -8.61 -12.83
C LYS A 312 7.70 -7.98 -14.02
N PHE A 313 8.13 -6.80 -14.42
CA PHE A 313 7.68 -6.11 -15.62
C PHE A 313 8.64 -6.40 -16.77
N GLY A 314 8.07 -6.67 -17.95
CA GLY A 314 8.84 -6.89 -19.18
C GLY A 314 8.13 -6.44 -20.46
N ASN A 315 6.90 -5.94 -20.34
CA ASN A 315 6.18 -5.30 -21.44
C ASN A 315 6.14 -3.80 -21.20
N ASN A 316 6.41 -3.00 -22.24
CA ASN A 316 6.44 -1.54 -22.14
C ASN A 316 7.20 -1.02 -20.90
N ALA A 317 8.32 -1.67 -20.58
CA ALA A 317 9.08 -1.45 -19.38
C ALA A 317 10.43 -0.83 -19.75
N GLN A 318 10.83 0.18 -18.99
CA GLN A 318 12.11 0.86 -19.17
C GLN A 318 12.77 1.02 -17.81
N LYS A 319 14.08 0.77 -17.77
CA LYS A 319 14.93 0.95 -16.61
C LYS A 319 16.08 1.87 -16.99
N HIS A 320 16.18 2.98 -16.29
CA HIS A 320 17.17 4.02 -16.50
C HIS A 320 18.10 4.12 -15.30
N ARG A 321 19.37 4.45 -15.57
CA ARG A 321 20.36 4.72 -14.54
C ARG A 321 21.21 5.92 -14.92
N LEU A 322 21.47 6.75 -13.92
CA LEU A 322 22.43 7.85 -13.96
C LEU A 322 23.45 7.62 -12.85
N GLU A 323 24.74 7.72 -13.17
CA GLU A 323 25.83 7.49 -12.22
C GLU A 323 26.76 8.70 -12.18
N ASN A 324 26.82 9.39 -11.05
CA ASN A 324 27.70 10.54 -10.80
C ASN A 324 27.62 11.64 -11.86
N VAL A 325 26.42 11.93 -12.36
CA VAL A 325 26.20 12.97 -13.37
C VAL A 325 25.96 14.33 -12.72
N SER A 326 26.18 15.39 -13.48
CA SER A 326 25.92 16.77 -13.06
C SER A 326 25.37 17.56 -14.23
N TYR A 327 24.43 18.48 -13.96
CA TYR A 327 23.87 19.33 -15.00
C TYR A 327 23.37 20.65 -14.41
N PHE A 328 23.67 21.75 -15.10
CA PHE A 328 23.14 23.07 -14.78
C PHE A 328 21.85 23.29 -15.57
N TRP A 329 20.71 23.20 -14.89
CA TRP A 329 19.40 23.21 -15.52
C TRP A 329 18.76 24.59 -15.48
N GLU A 330 18.87 25.32 -16.59
CA GLU A 330 18.21 26.61 -16.79
C GLU A 330 16.83 26.46 -17.44
N ASN A 331 15.92 27.38 -17.11
CA ASN A 331 14.56 27.43 -17.67
C ASN A 331 13.77 26.13 -17.46
N LEU A 332 13.95 25.47 -16.32
CA LEU A 332 13.18 24.31 -15.92
C LEU A 332 11.71 24.71 -15.81
N ASN A 333 10.89 24.16 -16.71
CA ASN A 333 9.45 24.35 -16.70
C ASN A 333 8.78 23.00 -16.94
N PHE A 334 8.26 22.41 -15.85
CA PHE A 334 7.57 21.13 -15.91
C PHE A 334 6.33 21.14 -16.81
N GLY A 335 5.73 22.32 -17.07
CA GLY A 335 4.59 22.46 -17.97
C GLY A 335 4.91 22.29 -19.46
N ASN A 336 6.19 22.20 -19.83
CA ASN A 336 6.61 21.98 -21.21
C ASN A 336 6.64 20.50 -21.61
N TYR A 337 6.59 19.58 -20.65
CA TYR A 337 6.60 18.15 -20.94
C TYR A 337 5.18 17.66 -21.14
N ASN A 338 4.91 17.11 -22.32
CA ASN A 338 3.59 16.60 -22.64
C ASN A 338 3.49 15.11 -22.31
N THR A 339 4.59 14.37 -22.47
CA THR A 339 4.59 12.92 -22.29
C THR A 339 5.68 12.42 -21.34
N LEU A 340 5.51 11.21 -20.82
CA LEU A 340 6.53 10.57 -19.99
C LEU A 340 7.82 10.34 -20.79
N GLY A 341 7.70 10.05 -22.08
CA GLY A 341 8.82 9.95 -23.01
C GLY A 341 9.59 11.25 -23.10
N ASP A 342 8.91 12.39 -23.27
CA ASP A 342 9.56 13.72 -23.34
C ASP A 342 10.42 13.99 -22.09
N VAL A 343 9.87 13.70 -20.91
CA VAL A 343 10.57 13.90 -19.63
C VAL A 343 11.83 13.04 -19.58
N MET A 344 11.69 11.75 -19.91
CA MET A 344 12.80 10.80 -19.78
C MET A 344 13.87 11.00 -20.85
N GLU A 345 13.47 11.33 -22.07
CA GLU A 345 14.39 11.70 -23.16
C GLU A 345 15.16 12.98 -22.84
N ASP A 346 14.51 14.01 -22.30
CA ASP A 346 15.17 15.26 -21.92
C ASP A 346 16.16 15.04 -20.76
N ILE A 347 15.76 14.31 -19.71
CA ILE A 347 16.65 13.92 -18.61
C ILE A 347 17.86 13.15 -19.16
N SER A 348 17.62 12.12 -19.95
CA SER A 348 18.67 11.29 -20.55
C SER A 348 19.62 12.13 -21.40
N THR A 349 19.09 12.95 -22.31
CA THR A 349 19.89 13.82 -23.19
C THR A 349 20.74 14.82 -22.40
N ARG A 350 20.20 15.43 -21.34
CA ARG A 350 20.93 16.40 -20.52
C ARG A 350 22.09 15.75 -19.75
N PHE A 351 21.87 14.58 -19.16
CA PHE A 351 22.86 13.94 -18.30
C PHE A 351 23.84 13.01 -19.03
N THR A 352 23.43 12.42 -20.15
CA THR A 352 24.24 11.44 -20.89
C THR A 352 24.58 11.89 -22.31
N GLY A 353 23.99 12.97 -22.81
CA GLY A 353 24.23 13.52 -24.14
C GLY A 353 23.43 12.85 -25.27
N THR A 354 22.60 11.85 -24.96
CA THR A 354 21.77 11.11 -25.93
C THR A 354 20.41 10.76 -25.35
N SER A 355 19.38 10.64 -26.19
CA SER A 355 18.00 10.34 -25.77
C SER A 355 17.88 9.04 -24.98
N ASP A 356 18.66 8.02 -25.32
CA ASP A 356 18.59 6.69 -24.69
C ASP A 356 19.80 6.37 -23.81
N GLY A 357 20.73 7.30 -23.58
CA GLY A 357 21.99 6.99 -22.90
C GLY A 357 21.85 6.57 -21.43
N SER A 358 20.74 6.93 -20.79
CA SER A 358 20.39 6.46 -19.45
C SER A 358 19.70 5.09 -19.43
N LEU A 359 19.16 4.59 -20.55
CA LEU A 359 18.42 3.32 -20.62
C LEU A 359 19.37 2.13 -20.51
N ILE A 360 19.18 1.29 -19.49
CA ILE A 360 20.06 0.15 -19.20
C ILE A 360 19.38 -1.21 -19.30
N ASP A 361 18.05 -1.28 -19.18
CA ASP A 361 17.28 -2.53 -19.27
C ASP A 361 15.84 -2.21 -19.69
N THR A 362 15.16 -3.21 -20.25
CA THR A 362 13.72 -3.17 -20.58
C THR A 362 12.89 -4.08 -19.68
N THR A 363 13.50 -4.56 -18.59
CA THR A 363 12.85 -5.34 -17.55
C THR A 363 13.23 -4.83 -16.17
N PHE A 364 12.30 -4.93 -15.23
CA PHE A 364 12.58 -4.64 -13.81
C PHE A 364 11.60 -5.39 -12.92
N SER A 365 11.87 -5.40 -11.61
CA SER A 365 10.97 -5.99 -10.62
C SER A 365 10.65 -5.00 -9.52
N VAL A 366 9.43 -5.04 -9.02
CA VAL A 366 8.96 -4.26 -7.86
C VAL A 366 8.50 -5.24 -6.80
N GLY A 367 9.05 -5.12 -5.59
CA GLY A 367 8.62 -5.90 -4.44
C GLY A 367 7.23 -5.46 -3.98
N LEU A 368 6.43 -6.40 -3.47
CA LEU A 368 5.19 -6.06 -2.77
C LEU A 368 5.50 -5.38 -1.43
N PRO A 369 4.52 -4.67 -0.82
CA PRO A 369 4.65 -4.14 0.53
C PRO A 369 4.61 -5.26 1.57
N THR A 370 5.69 -6.04 1.67
CA THR A 370 5.81 -7.13 2.64
C THR A 370 5.66 -6.61 4.06
N ALA A 371 4.80 -7.26 4.84
CA ALA A 371 4.49 -6.84 6.21
C ALA A 371 4.62 -8.02 7.18
N LEU A 372 5.16 -7.74 8.36
CA LEU A 372 5.04 -8.60 9.52
C LEU A 372 3.87 -8.08 10.37
N SER A 373 2.90 -8.93 10.65
CA SER A 373 1.73 -8.56 11.45
C SER A 373 1.67 -9.42 12.71
N ALA A 374 1.44 -8.77 13.85
CA ALA A 374 1.26 -9.40 15.14
C ALA A 374 -0.08 -8.95 15.73
N GLN A 375 -0.90 -9.91 16.16
CA GLN A 375 -2.25 -9.70 16.64
C GLN A 375 -2.41 -10.23 18.07
N PHE A 376 -3.08 -9.48 18.94
CA PHE A 376 -3.45 -9.90 20.28
C PHE A 376 -4.89 -9.48 20.60
N ASP A 377 -5.65 -10.40 21.19
CA ASP A 377 -7.05 -10.23 21.55
C ASP A 377 -7.34 -11.01 22.84
N TYR A 378 -8.17 -10.46 23.75
CA TYR A 378 -8.41 -11.01 25.09
C TYR A 378 -9.83 -10.75 25.60
#